data_AF-A0A1B7MN49-F1
#
_entry.id   AF-A0A1B7MN49-F1
#
_cell.length_a   1.000
_cell.length_b   1.000
_cell.length_c   1.000
_cell.angle_alpha   90.00
_cell.angle_beta   90.00
_cell.angle_gamma   90.00
#
_symmetry.space_group_name_H-M   'P 1'
#
loop_
_entity.id
_entity.type
_entity.pdbx_description
1 polymer ?
#
loop_
_entity_poly.entity_id
_entity_poly.type
_entity_poly.pdbx_seq_one_letter_code
_entity_poly.pdbx_strand_id
1 'polypeptide(L)'
;MNKYVFSGADASCSLGWVVGQVEAAGFEVKNIDVLGVHYSATIWRWYLNWVEYREKVVPKYGERWYRIWVFFLAYSTIISRQGSASVFQLTLHRNLNAYHCVLGVENHWSLQVVIARRLGKCFRAEPS
;
A
#
# COMPACT_ATOMS: atom_id res chain seq x y z
N MET A 1 19.46 -2.12 -5.98
CA MET A 1 18.92 -2.01 -4.61
C MET A 1 19.35 -3.17 -3.71
N ASN A 2 19.15 -4.43 -4.10
CA ASN A 2 19.51 -5.61 -3.29
C ASN A 2 20.99 -5.60 -2.82
N LYS A 3 21.94 -5.33 -3.73
CA LYS A 3 23.38 -5.32 -3.38
C LYS A 3 23.83 -4.19 -2.43
N TYR A 4 23.13 -3.04 -2.41
CA TYR A 4 23.68 -1.81 -1.83
C TYR A 4 22.80 -1.16 -0.77
N VAL A 5 21.49 -1.45 -0.71
CA VAL A 5 20.56 -0.80 0.22
C VAL A 5 19.83 -1.83 1.06
N PHE A 6 19.22 -2.84 0.43
CA PHE A 6 18.43 -3.86 1.12
C PHE A 6 18.84 -5.27 0.68
N SER A 7 19.92 -5.80 1.27
CA SER A 7 20.38 -7.16 1.00
C SER A 7 19.36 -8.19 1.46
N GLY A 8 18.88 -9.02 0.53
CA GLY A 8 17.92 -10.09 0.82
C GLY A 8 16.45 -9.65 0.92
N ALA A 9 16.15 -8.37 0.72
CA ALA A 9 14.77 -7.92 0.68
C ALA A 9 14.12 -8.29 -0.66
N ASP A 10 13.05 -9.09 -0.61
CA ASP A 10 12.08 -9.19 -1.69
C ASP A 10 11.02 -8.09 -1.50
N ALA A 11 11.38 -6.86 -1.84
CA ALA A 11 10.46 -5.72 -1.81
C ALA A 11 9.45 -5.74 -2.98
N SER A 12 9.32 -6.88 -3.67
CA SER A 12 8.61 -7.04 -4.93
C SER A 12 7.62 -8.21 -4.94
N CYS A 13 7.30 -8.79 -3.78
CA CYS A 13 6.25 -9.80 -3.71
C CYS A 13 4.97 -9.23 -4.34
N SER A 14 4.45 -9.93 -5.34
CA SER A 14 3.24 -9.49 -6.02
C SER A 14 2.07 -9.47 -5.05
N LEU A 15 1.11 -8.57 -5.27
CA LEU A 15 -0.10 -8.53 -4.46
C LEU A 15 -0.80 -9.91 -4.42
N GLY A 16 -0.84 -10.60 -5.56
CA GLY A 16 -1.42 -11.94 -5.66
C GLY A 16 -0.70 -12.98 -4.80
N TRP A 17 0.63 -12.93 -4.69
CA TRP A 17 1.36 -13.83 -3.80
C TRP A 17 0.99 -13.60 -2.34
N VAL A 18 0.96 -12.34 -1.90
CA VAL A 18 0.59 -11.97 -0.52
C VAL A 18 -0.84 -12.39 -0.21
N VAL A 19 -1.78 -12.12 -1.12
CA VAL A 19 -3.19 -12.53 -0.98
C VAL A 19 -3.29 -14.06 -0.85
N GLY A 20 -2.60 -14.82 -1.70
CA GLY A 20 -2.59 -16.28 -1.60
C GLY A 20 -2.03 -16.80 -0.28
N GLN A 21 -1.02 -16.15 0.30
CA GLN A 21 -0.48 -16.54 1.61
C GLN A 21 -1.48 -16.28 2.75
N VAL A 22 -2.18 -15.14 2.74
CA VAL A 22 -3.14 -14.83 3.82
C VAL A 22 -4.39 -15.70 3.72
N GLU A 23 -4.84 -16.03 2.50
CA GLU A 23 -5.94 -16.98 2.28
C GLU A 23 -5.57 -18.38 2.76
N ALA A 24 -4.37 -18.87 2.42
CA ALA A 24 -3.87 -20.16 2.90
C ALA A 24 -3.74 -20.22 4.43
N ALA A 25 -3.53 -19.08 5.08
CA ALA A 25 -3.52 -18.95 6.54
C ALA A 25 -4.92 -18.83 7.18
N GLY A 26 -6.00 -18.93 6.39
CA GLY A 26 -7.39 -18.90 6.87
C GLY A 26 -7.97 -17.49 7.11
N PHE A 27 -7.36 -16.46 6.51
CA PHE A 27 -7.89 -15.10 6.54
C PHE A 27 -8.70 -14.79 5.29
N GLU A 28 -9.75 -14.01 5.47
CA GLU A 28 -10.49 -13.36 4.41
C GLU A 28 -10.03 -11.90 4.27
N VAL A 29 -9.83 -11.46 3.03
CA VAL A 29 -9.45 -10.09 2.72
C VAL A 29 -10.68 -9.20 2.72
N LYS A 30 -10.68 -8.19 3.61
CA LYS A 30 -11.75 -7.21 3.70
C LYS A 30 -11.52 -6.00 2.78
N ASN A 31 -10.30 -5.48 2.77
CA ASN A 31 -9.93 -4.34 1.93
C ASN A 31 -8.43 -4.37 1.59
N ILE A 32 -8.07 -3.81 0.44
CA ILE A 32 -6.69 -3.56 0.02
C ILE A 32 -6.59 -2.13 -0.50
N ASP A 33 -5.87 -1.28 0.24
CA ASP A 33 -5.60 0.09 -0.18
C ASP A 33 -4.23 0.22 -0.84
N VAL A 34 -4.17 0.93 -1.96
CA VAL A 34 -2.94 1.19 -2.70
C VAL A 34 -2.35 2.53 -2.25
N LEU A 35 -1.25 2.48 -1.51
CA LEU A 35 -0.60 3.66 -0.92
C LEU A 35 0.67 4.10 -1.65
N GLY A 36 0.95 3.57 -2.85
CA GLY A 36 2.17 3.86 -3.61
C GLY A 36 2.43 5.34 -3.86
N VAL A 37 1.39 6.14 -4.14
CA VAL A 37 1.53 7.60 -4.34
C VAL A 37 1.90 8.33 -3.07
N HIS A 38 1.41 7.89 -1.91
CA HIS A 38 1.78 8.44 -0.61
C HIS A 38 3.22 8.07 -0.27
N TYR A 39 3.61 6.83 -0.56
CA TYR A 39 4.99 6.39 -0.38
C TYR A 39 5.98 7.18 -1.24
N SER A 40 5.63 7.44 -2.52
CA SER A 40 6.37 8.35 -3.38
C SER A 40 6.52 9.74 -2.74
N ALA A 41 5.45 10.31 -2.20
CA ALA A 41 5.50 11.64 -1.57
C ALA A 41 6.38 11.66 -0.30
N THR A 42 6.45 10.56 0.44
CA THR A 42 7.36 10.40 1.59
C THR A 42 8.81 10.35 1.14
N ILE A 43 9.13 9.46 0.19
CA ILE A 43 10.51 9.31 -0.31
C ILE A 43 10.98 10.61 -0.97
N TRP A 44 10.09 11.34 -1.65
CA TRP A 44 10.43 12.64 -2.22
C TRP A 44 10.91 13.63 -1.15
N ARG A 45 10.23 13.71 0.00
CA ARG A 45 10.65 14.57 1.12
C ARG A 45 12.00 14.12 1.67
N TRP A 46 12.23 12.81 1.76
CA TRP A 46 13.53 12.27 2.17
C TRP A 46 14.65 12.59 1.18
N TYR A 47 14.37 12.49 -0.12
CA TYR A 47 15.29 12.87 -1.18
C TYR A 47 15.71 14.34 -1.06
N LEU A 48 14.73 15.24 -0.91
CA LEU A 48 15.00 16.67 -0.74
C LEU A 48 15.91 16.92 0.48
N ASN A 49 15.56 16.34 1.63
CA ASN A 49 16.39 16.45 2.83
C ASN A 49 17.81 15.89 2.62
N TRP A 50 17.95 14.74 1.96
CA TRP A 50 19.25 14.12 1.73
C TRP A 50 20.17 14.99 0.87
N VAL A 51 19.62 15.61 -0.17
CA VAL A 51 20.35 16.51 -1.08
C VAL A 51 20.65 17.85 -0.40
N GLU A 52 19.69 18.44 0.31
CA GLU A 52 19.84 19.71 1.02
C GLU A 52 20.97 19.65 2.06
N TYR A 53 21.06 18.56 2.81
CA TYR A 53 22.05 18.40 3.87
C TYR A 53 23.32 17.65 3.43
N ARG A 54 23.68 17.69 2.14
CA ARG A 54 24.88 17.03 1.59
C ARG A 54 26.14 17.32 2.41
N GLU A 55 26.34 18.58 2.81
CA GLU A 55 27.52 19.01 3.58
C GLU A 55 27.64 18.34 4.95
N LYS A 56 26.51 17.88 5.53
CA LYS A 56 26.49 17.12 6.78
C LYS A 56 26.61 15.61 6.54
N VAL A 57 26.08 15.13 5.42
CA VAL A 57 26.02 13.71 5.08
C VAL A 57 27.38 13.20 4.58
N VAL A 58 28.03 13.92 3.66
CA VAL A 58 29.28 13.48 3.02
C VAL A 58 30.42 13.27 4.03
N PRO A 59 30.67 14.17 5.00
CA PRO A 59 31.72 13.94 5.99
C PRO A 59 31.47 12.71 6.88
N LYS A 60 30.19 12.39 7.13
CA LYS A 60 29.80 11.29 8.02
C LYS A 60 29.77 9.92 7.33
N TYR A 61 29.35 9.88 6.06
CA TYR A 61 29.10 8.63 5.34
C TYR A 61 29.96 8.45 4.09
N GLY A 62 30.61 9.51 3.60
CA GLY A 62 31.44 9.51 2.40
C GLY A 62 30.64 9.66 1.09
N GLU A 63 31.35 10.09 0.04
CA GLU A 63 30.76 10.37 -1.28
C GLU A 63 30.09 9.16 -1.93
N ARG A 64 30.69 7.97 -1.76
CA ARG A 64 30.14 6.74 -2.35
C ARG A 64 28.73 6.48 -1.84
N TRP A 65 28.52 6.56 -0.52
CA TRP A 65 27.23 6.32 0.09
C TRP A 65 26.24 7.44 -0.23
N TYR A 66 26.68 8.69 -0.20
CA TYR A 66 25.87 9.82 -0.61
C TYR A 66 25.25 9.59 -2.01
N ARG A 67 26.07 9.22 -2.99
CA ARG A 67 25.61 8.99 -4.38
C ARG A 67 24.66 7.80 -4.52
N ILE A 68 24.93 6.70 -3.81
CA ILE A 68 24.06 5.52 -3.80
C ILE A 68 22.67 5.90 -3.27
N TRP A 69 22.61 6.65 -2.17
CA TRP A 69 21.36 7.06 -1.55
C TRP A 69 20.60 8.10 -2.37
N VAL A 70 21.29 9.05 -3.00
CA VAL A 70 20.67 9.99 -3.97
C VAL A 70 19.97 9.23 -5.08
N PHE A 71 20.68 8.28 -5.72
CA PHE A 71 20.10 7.47 -6.78
C PHE A 71 18.91 6.62 -6.28
N PHE A 72 19.07 5.97 -5.13
CA PHE A 72 18.02 5.15 -4.53
C PHE A 72 16.75 5.97 -4.25
N LEU A 73 16.86 7.09 -3.54
CA LEU A 73 15.70 7.90 -3.17
C LEU A 73 15.01 8.51 -4.40
N ALA A 74 15.77 8.98 -5.39
CA ALA A 74 15.20 9.50 -6.63
C ALA A 74 14.45 8.40 -7.41
N TYR A 75 15.08 7.24 -7.60
CA TYR A 75 14.49 6.11 -8.32
C TYR A 75 13.25 5.59 -7.59
N SER A 76 13.32 5.37 -6.27
CA SER A 76 12.21 4.91 -5.45
C SER A 76 11.02 5.86 -5.45
N THR A 77 11.25 7.17 -5.53
CA THR A 77 10.17 8.16 -5.71
C THR A 77 9.41 7.91 -7.02
N ILE A 78 10.12 7.74 -8.13
CA ILE A 78 9.52 7.60 -9.47
C ILE A 78 8.74 6.28 -9.59
N ILE A 79 9.37 5.15 -9.22
CA ILE A 79 8.76 3.83 -9.40
C ILE A 79 7.47 3.66 -8.60
N SER A 80 7.40 4.28 -7.41
CA SER A 80 6.20 4.20 -6.58
C SER A 80 5.08 5.11 -7.04
N ARG A 81 5.41 6.22 -7.71
CA ARG A 81 4.42 7.10 -8.34
C ARG A 81 3.75 6.47 -9.55
N GLN A 82 4.51 5.75 -10.38
CA GLN A 82 4.01 5.16 -11.63
C GLN A 82 3.41 3.76 -11.46
N GLY A 83 3.34 3.24 -10.22
CA GLY A 83 2.73 1.94 -9.91
C GLY A 83 3.62 0.72 -10.19
N SER A 84 4.91 0.91 -10.54
CA SER A 84 5.85 -0.20 -10.74
C SER A 84 6.31 -0.86 -9.43
N ALA A 85 6.20 -0.15 -8.31
CA ALA A 85 6.43 -0.69 -6.96
C ALA A 85 5.53 0.03 -5.97
N SER A 86 4.52 -0.65 -5.42
CA SER A 86 3.52 -0.02 -4.56
C SER A 86 3.59 -0.53 -3.12
N VAL A 87 2.97 0.24 -2.23
CA VAL A 87 2.68 -0.17 -0.85
C VAL A 87 1.20 -0.54 -0.79
N PHE A 88 0.89 -1.69 -0.21
CA PHE A 88 -0.48 -2.14 -0.01
C PHE A 88 -0.78 -2.24 1.47
N GLN A 89 -1.92 -1.70 1.89
CA GLN A 89 -2.46 -1.90 3.23
C GLN A 89 -3.62 -2.88 3.15
N LEU A 90 -3.47 -4.05 3.77
CA LEU A 90 -4.51 -5.08 3.80
C LEU A 90 -5.23 -5.02 5.14
N THR A 91 -6.56 -4.99 5.11
CA THR A 91 -7.40 -5.27 6.29
C THR A 91 -7.99 -6.66 6.13
N LEU A 92 -7.81 -7.51 7.14
CA LEU A 92 -8.16 -8.92 7.10
C LEU A 92 -8.98 -9.31 8.34
N HIS A 93 -9.74 -10.40 8.25
CA HIS A 93 -10.29 -11.09 9.42
C HIS A 93 -10.19 -12.60 9.24
N ARG A 94 -10.33 -13.37 10.31
CA ARG A 94 -10.38 -14.82 10.19
C ARG A 94 -11.68 -15.25 9.50
N ASN A 95 -11.59 -16.23 8.63
CA ASN A 95 -12.74 -16.81 7.95
C ASN A 95 -13.45 -17.80 8.88
N LEU A 96 -14.32 -17.28 9.75
CA LEU A 96 -15.11 -18.05 10.72
C LEU A 96 -16.59 -17.71 10.55
N ASN A 97 -17.47 -18.71 10.60
CA ASN A 97 -18.93 -18.50 10.52
C ASN A 97 -19.48 -17.57 11.61
N ALA A 98 -18.79 -17.46 12.76
CA ALA A 98 -19.18 -16.56 13.85
C ALA A 98 -18.89 -15.09 13.54
N TYR A 99 -18.12 -14.79 12.50
CA TYR A 99 -17.82 -13.42 12.09
C TYR A 99 -18.87 -12.92 11.09
N HIS A 100 -19.72 -12.00 11.52
CA HIS A 100 -20.70 -11.37 10.64
C HIS A 100 -20.02 -10.32 9.75
N CYS A 101 -19.58 -10.73 8.55
CA CYS A 101 -18.82 -9.87 7.63
C CYS A 101 -19.49 -8.53 7.34
N VAL A 102 -20.83 -8.50 7.27
CA VAL A 102 -21.62 -7.29 7.01
C VAL A 102 -21.46 -6.21 8.08
N LEU A 103 -21.23 -6.59 9.35
CA LEU A 103 -21.10 -5.62 10.45
C LEU A 103 -19.78 -4.85 10.40
N GLY A 104 -18.77 -5.41 9.72
CA GLY A 104 -17.49 -4.74 9.53
C GLY A 104 -17.47 -3.76 8.36
N VAL A 105 -18.46 -3.78 7.48
CA VAL A 105 -18.46 -2.97 6.25
C VAL A 105 -19.50 -1.86 6.38
N GLU A 106 -19.05 -0.67 6.79
CA GLU A 106 -19.94 0.50 6.86
C GLU A 106 -20.46 0.91 5.48
N ASN A 107 -19.64 0.76 4.44
CA ASN A 107 -19.97 1.03 3.03
C ASN A 107 -19.03 0.28 2.08
N HIS A 108 -19.52 -0.06 0.88
CA HIS A 108 -18.71 -0.62 -0.20
C HIS A 108 -18.24 0.51 -1.15
N TRP A 109 -17.17 1.22 -0.78
CA TRP A 109 -16.68 2.40 -1.53
C TRP A 109 -16.36 2.14 -3.01
N SER A 110 -15.95 0.92 -3.34
CA SER A 110 -15.64 0.51 -4.71
C SER A 110 -16.90 0.30 -5.57
N LEU A 111 -18.09 0.14 -4.96
CA LEU A 111 -19.36 0.10 -5.67
C LEU A 111 -19.84 1.53 -5.94
N GLN A 112 -19.27 2.15 -6.98
CA GLN A 112 -19.80 3.39 -7.51
C GLN A 112 -21.04 3.10 -8.36
N VAL A 113 -22.19 2.93 -7.71
CA VAL A 113 -23.47 2.82 -8.42
C VAL A 113 -23.88 4.21 -8.87
N VAL A 114 -23.87 4.48 -10.17
CA VAL A 114 -24.59 5.63 -10.73
C VAL A 114 -26.07 5.37 -10.49
N ILE A 115 -26.67 6.03 -9.51
CA ILE A 115 -28.11 5.93 -9.24
C ILE A 115 -28.84 6.63 -10.40
N ALA A 116 -29.06 5.92 -11.50
CA ALA A 116 -29.87 6.41 -12.62
C ALA A 116 -31.37 6.34 -12.33
N ARG A 117 -31.78 5.63 -11.26
CA ARG A 117 -33.18 5.56 -10.82
C ARG A 117 -33.26 5.43 -9.30
N ARG A 118 -34.03 6.32 -8.68
CA ARG A 118 -34.41 6.24 -7.26
C ARG A 118 -35.08 4.88 -7.03
N LEU A 119 -34.41 3.96 -6.33
CA LEU A 119 -35.01 2.68 -5.96
C LEU A 119 -36.19 2.96 -5.02
N GLY A 120 -37.40 2.84 -5.53
CA GLY A 120 -38.61 2.83 -4.72
C GLY A 120 -38.62 1.58 -3.85
N LYS A 121 -38.63 1.77 -2.52
CA LYS A 121 -39.04 0.84 -1.45
C LYS A 121 -38.88 -0.66 -1.79
N CYS A 122 -37.66 -1.18 -1.89
CA CYS A 122 -37.43 -2.63 -2.09
C CYS A 122 -37.25 -3.43 -0.79
N PHE A 123 -37.23 -2.77 0.38
CA PHE A 123 -37.23 -3.45 1.67
C PHE A 123 -38.35 -2.87 2.55
N ARG A 124 -39.54 -3.46 2.48
CA ARG A 124 -40.43 -3.51 3.64
C ARG A 124 -40.19 -4.88 4.27
N ALA A 125 -39.57 -4.89 5.43
CA ALA A 125 -39.67 -6.02 6.33
C ALA A 125 -41.15 -6.16 6.70
N GLU A 126 -41.77 -7.31 6.42
CA GLU A 126 -43.06 -7.63 7.01
C GLU A 126 -42.83 -8.04 8.47
N PRO A 127 -43.52 -7.42 9.44
CA PRO A 127 -43.53 -7.91 10.81
C PRO A 127 -44.46 -9.12 10.91
N SER A 128 -44.00 -10.12 11.66
CA SER A 128 -44.70 -11.34 12.07
C SER A 128 -46.02 -11.09 12.79
#